data_AF-A0AAN0MBW0-F1
#
_entry.id   AF-A0AAN0MBW0-F1
#
_cell.length_a   1.000
_cell.length_b   1.000
_cell.length_c   1.000
_cell.angle_alpha   90.00
_cell.angle_beta   90.00
_cell.angle_gamma   90.00
#
_symmetry.space_group_name_H-M   'P 1'
#
loop_
_entity.id
_entity.type
_entity.pdbx_description
1 polymer ?
#
loop_
_entity_poly.entity_id
_entity_poly.type
_entity_poly.pdbx_seq_one_letter_code
_entity_poly.pdbx_strand_id
1 'polypeptide(L)'
;MNIVATTRFVANLLLVLVILLLWVNIGMDRQISGLAWAIGIFILAAGCGLIEVAIAFLKPKQAVAAWDEQARASVRLSYAWGYWIAMAAFLILLAASLTDHIDPAFAFYIMGTPLAVGPPIIMIWAYVTGRAG
;
A
#
# COMPACT_ATOMS: atom_id res chain seq x y z
N MET A 1 0.39 -23.60 4.80
CA MET A 1 0.52 -22.13 4.67
C MET A 1 0.97 -21.83 3.25
N ASN A 2 0.18 -21.08 2.48
CA ASN A 2 0.48 -20.75 1.09
C ASN A 2 1.68 -19.78 1.01
N ILE A 3 2.78 -20.20 0.37
CA ILE A 3 4.02 -19.41 0.29
C ILE A 3 3.81 -18.10 -0.47
N VAL A 4 2.94 -18.12 -1.48
CA VAL A 4 2.58 -16.93 -2.27
C VAL A 4 1.83 -15.93 -1.39
N ALA A 5 0.89 -16.40 -0.56
CA ALA A 5 0.16 -15.55 0.38
C ALA A 5 1.09 -14.91 1.42
N THR A 6 2.03 -15.68 1.98
CA THR A 6 3.02 -15.15 2.94
C THR A 6 3.95 -14.11 2.30
N THR A 7 4.42 -14.36 1.08
CA THR A 7 5.28 -13.41 0.35
C THR A 7 4.56 -12.08 0.15
N ARG A 8 3.31 -12.14 -0.29
CA ARG A 8 2.44 -10.96 -0.46
C ARG A 8 2.20 -10.24 0.85
N PHE A 9 1.92 -10.97 1.93
CA PHE A 9 1.75 -10.39 3.25
C PHE A 9 3.00 -9.59 3.67
N VAL A 10 4.19 -10.18 3.52
CA VAL A 10 5.46 -9.53 3.86
C VAL A 10 5.70 -8.29 2.99
N ALA A 11 5.48 -8.38 1.68
CA ALA A 11 5.61 -7.25 0.77
C ALA A 11 4.70 -6.08 1.16
N ASN A 12 3.43 -6.36 1.42
CA ASN A 12 2.45 -5.36 1.86
C ASN A 12 2.83 -4.76 3.21
N LEU A 13 3.27 -5.57 4.18
CA LEU A 13 3.71 -5.09 5.49
C LEU A 13 4.92 -4.15 5.37
N LEU A 14 5.91 -4.51 4.55
CA LEU A 14 7.09 -3.67 4.31
C LEU A 14 6.72 -2.33 3.67
N LEU A 15 5.77 -2.32 2.72
CA LEU A 15 5.27 -1.09 2.11
C LEU A 15 4.57 -0.19 3.14
N VAL A 16 3.73 -0.74 4.02
CA VAL A 16 3.11 0.04 5.10
C VAL A 16 4.19 0.61 6.02
N LEU A 17 5.16 -0.20 6.44
CA LEU A 17 6.24 0.23 7.33
C LEU A 17 7.11 1.34 6.72
N VAL A 18 7.47 1.25 5.44
CA VAL A 18 8.30 2.28 4.79
C VAL A 18 7.56 3.61 4.68
N ILE A 19 6.25 3.56 4.44
CA ILE A 19 5.41 4.77 4.36
C ILE A 19 5.23 5.37 5.75
N LEU A 20 5.04 4.56 6.80
CA LEU A 20 5.05 5.06 8.18
C LEU A 20 6.39 5.71 8.55
N LEU A 21 7.52 5.14 8.11
CA LEU A 21 8.84 5.72 8.32
C LEU A 21 9.00 7.07 7.59
N LEU A 22 8.44 7.22 6.39
CA LEU A 22 8.37 8.51 5.70
C LEU A 22 7.60 9.55 6.54
N TRP A 23 6.45 9.18 7.10
CA TRP A 23 5.67 10.08 7.95
C TRP A 23 6.40 10.49 9.23
N VAL A 24 7.08 9.55 9.89
CA VAL A 24 7.94 9.86 11.04
C VAL A 24 9.07 10.81 10.63
N ASN A 25 9.67 10.61 9.45
CA ASN A 25 10.73 11.47 8.95
C ASN A 25 10.26 12.91 8.70
N ILE A 26 9.09 13.08 8.07
CA ILE A 26 8.42 14.37 7.86
C ILE A 26 8.13 15.03 9.21
N GLY A 27 7.57 14.30 10.17
CA GLY A 27 7.24 14.83 11.50
C GLY A 27 8.45 15.20 12.36
N MET A 28 9.63 14.61 12.08
CA MET A 28 10.89 14.95 12.74
C MET A 28 11.68 16.06 12.03
N ASP A 29 11.13 16.65 10.97
CA ASP A 29 11.76 17.70 10.15
C ASP A 29 13.19 17.32 9.69
N ARG A 30 13.40 16.05 9.36
CA ARG A 30 14.69 15.57 8.86
C ARG A 30 14.84 15.96 7.39
N GLN A 31 15.96 16.58 7.03
CA GLN A 31 16.29 17.02 5.66
C GLN A 31 16.66 15.86 4.71
N ILE A 32 15.91 14.76 4.70
CA ILE A 32 16.07 13.73 3.66
C ILE A 32 15.31 14.21 2.43
N SER A 33 15.94 14.15 1.25
CA SER A 33 15.29 14.60 0.03
C SER A 33 14.05 13.74 -0.30
N GLY A 34 12.97 14.39 -0.76
CA GLY A 34 11.78 13.69 -1.22
C GLY A 34 12.07 12.72 -2.37
N LEU A 35 13.11 13.01 -3.18
CA LEU A 35 13.59 12.12 -4.23
C LEU A 35 14.19 10.82 -3.67
N ALA A 36 14.98 10.90 -2.59
CA ALA A 36 15.55 9.72 -1.95
C ALA A 36 14.45 8.79 -1.40
N TRP A 37 13.41 9.37 -0.79
CA TRP A 37 12.23 8.61 -0.35
C TRP A 37 11.47 7.98 -1.51
N ALA A 38 11.22 8.73 -2.58
CA ALA A 38 10.55 8.21 -3.77
C ALA A 38 11.31 7.03 -4.39
N ILE A 39 12.64 7.14 -4.51
CA ILE A 39 13.52 6.06 -4.99
C ILE A 39 13.47 4.86 -4.04
N GLY A 40 13.54 5.08 -2.72
CA GLY A 40 13.50 4.01 -1.73
C GLY A 40 12.19 3.22 -1.76
N ILE A 41 11.05 3.92 -1.82
CA ILE A 41 9.73 3.31 -1.96
C ILE A 41 9.63 2.55 -3.29
N PHE A 42 10.12 3.13 -4.38
CA PHE A 42 10.12 2.48 -5.69
C PHE A 42 10.94 1.19 -5.69
N ILE A 43 12.18 1.21 -5.18
CA ILE A 43 13.05 0.03 -5.11
C ILE A 43 12.39 -1.08 -4.28
N LEU A 44 11.80 -0.73 -3.13
CA LEU A 44 11.11 -1.69 -2.28
C LEU A 44 9.90 -2.30 -3.00
N ALA A 45 9.05 -1.48 -3.61
CA ALA A 45 7.85 -1.92 -4.32
C ALA A 45 8.22 -2.81 -5.52
N ALA A 46 9.15 -2.36 -6.36
CA ALA A 46 9.61 -3.10 -7.52
C ALA A 46 10.30 -4.40 -7.12
N GLY A 47 11.16 -4.37 -6.10
CA GLY A 47 11.84 -5.56 -5.57
C GLY A 47 10.87 -6.60 -5.04
N CYS A 48 9.88 -6.18 -4.23
CA CYS A 48 8.84 -7.08 -3.75
C CYS A 48 8.02 -7.66 -4.91
N GLY A 49 7.64 -6.83 -5.90
CA GLY A 49 6.92 -7.29 -7.08
C GLY A 49 7.70 -8.33 -7.90
N LEU A 50 9.00 -8.14 -8.08
CA LEU A 50 9.86 -9.12 -8.76
C LEU A 50 9.94 -10.45 -8.00
N ILE A 51 10.05 -10.40 -6.67
CA ILE A 51 10.07 -11.61 -5.82
C ILE A 51 8.74 -12.35 -5.92
N GLU A 52 7.61 -11.65 -5.89
CA GLU A 52 6.29 -12.26 -6.05
C GLU A 52 6.14 -12.96 -7.40
N VAL A 53 6.59 -12.30 -8.47
CA VAL A 53 6.60 -12.88 -9.83
C VAL A 53 7.46 -14.14 -9.86
N ALA A 54 8.67 -14.09 -9.31
CA ALA A 54 9.56 -15.25 -9.26
C ALA A 54 8.93 -16.43 -8.49
N ILE A 55 8.32 -16.17 -7.33
CA ILE A 55 7.67 -17.20 -6.52
C ILE A 55 6.43 -17.76 -7.22
N ALA A 56 5.67 -16.93 -7.95
CA ALA A 56 4.53 -17.37 -8.74
C ALA A 56 4.95 -18.36 -9.84
N PHE A 57 6.07 -18.13 -10.51
CA PHE A 57 6.65 -19.07 -11.47
C PHE A 57 7.12 -20.38 -10.81
N LEU A 58 7.70 -20.32 -9.62
CA LEU A 58 8.18 -21.51 -8.89
C LEU A 58 7.03 -22.35 -8.28
N LYS A 59 5.88 -21.74 -7.98
CA LYS A 59 4.73 -22.39 -7.31
C LYS A 59 3.40 -22.08 -8.03
N PRO A 60 3.23 -22.46 -9.31
CA PRO A 60 2.10 -22.02 -10.13
C PRO A 60 0.73 -22.46 -9.58
N LYS A 61 0.62 -23.68 -9.04
CA LYS A 61 -0.63 -24.19 -8.45
C LYS A 61 -1.09 -23.37 -7.23
N GLN A 62 -0.15 -22.89 -6.42
CA GLN A 62 -0.44 -22.04 -5.25
C GLN A 62 -0.74 -20.61 -5.67
N ALA A 63 -0.08 -20.14 -6.74
CA ALA A 63 -0.30 -18.81 -7.30
C ALA A 63 -1.70 -18.67 -7.88
N VAL A 64 -2.21 -19.66 -8.62
CA VAL A 64 -3.57 -19.64 -9.17
C VAL A 64 -4.62 -19.59 -8.05
N ALA A 65 -4.50 -20.44 -7.02
CA ALA A 65 -5.40 -20.42 -5.88
C ALA A 65 -5.36 -19.08 -5.12
N ALA A 66 -4.16 -18.56 -4.84
CA ALA A 66 -4.00 -17.26 -4.20
C ALA A 66 -4.53 -16.11 -5.07
N TRP A 67 -4.38 -16.18 -6.38
CA TRP A 67 -4.87 -15.16 -7.30
C TRP A 67 -6.39 -15.13 -7.34
N ASP A 68 -7.06 -16.28 -7.38
CA ASP A 68 -8.52 -16.35 -7.38
C ASP A 68 -9.13 -15.81 -6.09
N GLU A 69 -8.56 -16.18 -4.95
CA GLU A 69 -9.00 -15.68 -3.65
C GLU A 69 -8.77 -14.17 -3.52
N GLN A 70 -7.59 -13.71 -3.91
CA GLN A 70 -7.24 -12.29 -3.81
C GLN A 70 -7.94 -11.42 -4.84
N ALA A 71 -8.21 -11.90 -6.06
CA ALA A 71 -8.99 -11.15 -7.03
C ALA A 71 -10.42 -10.95 -6.55
N ARG A 72 -11.06 -11.99 -5.99
CA ARG A 72 -12.40 -11.87 -5.41
C ARG A 72 -12.42 -10.97 -4.17
N ALA A 73 -11.42 -11.12 -3.29
CA ALA A 73 -11.30 -10.29 -2.10
C ALA A 73 -11.03 -8.81 -2.47
N SER A 74 -10.09 -8.55 -3.38
CA SER A 74 -9.74 -7.21 -3.86
C SER A 74 -10.89 -6.53 -4.57
N VAL A 75 -11.67 -7.24 -5.40
CA VAL A 75 -12.88 -6.67 -6.02
C VAL A 75 -13.91 -6.31 -4.96
N ARG A 76 -14.20 -7.22 -4.02
CA ARG A 76 -15.16 -6.93 -2.94
C ARG A 76 -14.71 -5.77 -2.05
N LEU A 77 -13.41 -5.65 -1.79
CA LEU A 77 -12.83 -4.66 -0.89
C LEU A 77 -12.50 -3.32 -1.56
N SER A 78 -12.23 -3.30 -2.88
CA SER A 78 -12.05 -2.06 -3.63
C SER A 78 -13.35 -1.26 -3.68
N TYR A 79 -14.49 -1.94 -3.87
CA TYR A 79 -15.82 -1.33 -3.79
C TYR A 79 -16.22 -0.92 -2.36
N ALA A 80 -15.79 -1.67 -1.34
CA ALA A 80 -16.18 -1.40 0.05
C ALA A 80 -15.30 -0.36 0.76
N TRP A 81 -14.02 -0.21 0.37
CA TRP A 81 -13.04 0.50 1.18
C TRP A 81 -12.07 1.38 0.38
N GLY A 82 -11.47 0.87 -0.70
CA GLY A 82 -10.45 1.60 -1.45
C GLY A 82 -10.96 2.93 -2.02
N TYR A 83 -12.15 2.90 -2.62
CA TYR A 83 -12.85 4.08 -3.10
C TYR A 83 -13.14 5.09 -1.97
N TRP A 84 -13.70 4.63 -0.85
CA TRP A 84 -14.13 5.51 0.24
C TRP A 84 -12.97 6.12 1.01
N ILE A 85 -11.87 5.38 1.24
CA ILE A 85 -10.65 5.94 1.84
C ILE A 85 -10.07 7.01 0.92
N ALA A 86 -9.90 6.72 -0.37
CA ALA A 86 -9.33 7.68 -1.31
C ALA A 86 -10.19 8.94 -1.41
N MET A 87 -11.51 8.79 -1.45
CA MET A 87 -12.46 9.90 -1.46
C MET A 87 -12.42 10.71 -0.16
N ALA A 88 -12.41 10.06 1.01
CA ALA A 88 -12.33 10.75 2.30
C ALA A 88 -11.02 11.52 2.45
N ALA A 89 -9.88 10.90 2.11
CA ALA A 89 -8.58 11.56 2.14
C ALA A 89 -8.52 12.74 1.16
N PHE A 90 -9.05 12.57 -0.05
CA PHE A 90 -9.18 13.66 -1.02
C PHE A 90 -10.00 14.82 -0.47
N LEU A 91 -11.16 14.57 0.11
CA LEU A 91 -12.03 15.62 0.67
C LEU A 91 -11.37 16.36 1.84
N ILE A 92 -10.68 15.65 2.73
CA ILE A 92 -9.95 16.25 3.87
C ILE A 92 -8.81 17.14 3.34
N LEU A 93 -8.00 16.63 2.41
CA LEU A 93 -6.88 17.36 1.84
C LEU A 93 -7.35 18.56 1.00
N LEU A 94 -8.46 18.43 0.28
CA LEU A 94 -9.09 19.52 -0.46
C LEU A 94 -9.57 20.61 0.50
N ALA A 95 -10.28 20.25 1.58
CA ALA A 95 -10.73 21.22 2.57
C ALA A 95 -9.56 21.94 3.27
N ALA A 96 -8.51 21.19 3.62
CA ALA A 96 -7.28 21.77 4.21
C ALA A 96 -6.56 22.70 3.23
N SER A 97 -6.55 22.37 1.94
CA SER A 97 -5.96 23.22 0.91
C SER A 97 -6.79 24.48 0.65
N LEU A 98 -8.13 24.39 0.60
CA LEU A 98 -9.02 25.54 0.41
C LEU A 98 -9.03 26.50 1.60
N THR A 99 -8.56 26.07 2.77
CA THR A 99 -8.47 26.88 4.00
C THR A 99 -7.03 27.32 4.30
N ASP A 100 -6.12 27.22 3.33
CA ASP A 100 -4.70 27.60 3.46
C ASP A 100 -3.92 26.88 4.59
N HIS A 101 -4.41 25.73 5.07
CA HIS A 101 -3.70 24.93 6.07
C HIS A 101 -2.61 24.06 5.46
N ILE A 102 -2.74 23.71 4.17
CA ILE A 102 -1.80 22.85 3.44
C ILE A 102 -1.59 23.38 2.02
N ASP A 103 -0.34 23.41 1.56
CA ASP A 103 0.01 23.70 0.17
C ASP A 103 -0.62 22.67 -0.80
N PRO A 104 -1.28 23.09 -1.90
CA PRO A 104 -1.93 22.16 -2.83
C PRO A 104 -1.00 21.10 -3.45
N ALA A 105 0.26 21.44 -3.73
CA ALA A 105 1.21 20.48 -4.29
C ALA A 105 1.60 19.44 -3.24
N PHE A 106 1.77 19.85 -1.98
CA PHE A 106 1.99 18.94 -0.86
C PHE A 106 0.76 18.06 -0.57
N ALA A 107 -0.45 18.61 -0.64
CA ALA A 107 -1.71 17.86 -0.51
C ALA A 107 -1.82 16.75 -1.58
N PHE A 108 -1.51 17.09 -2.83
CA PHE A 108 -1.49 16.11 -3.92
C PHE A 108 -0.44 15.01 -3.69
N TYR A 109 0.76 15.38 -3.21
CA TYR A 109 1.81 14.41 -2.88
C TYR A 109 1.38 13.46 -1.76
N ILE A 110 0.80 13.99 -0.68
CA ILE A 110 0.30 13.21 0.46
C ILE A 110 -0.81 12.24 0.04
N MET A 111 -1.62 12.60 -0.95
CA MET A 111 -2.68 11.74 -1.45
C MET A 111 -2.17 10.41 -2.04
N GLY A 112 -0.88 10.33 -2.40
CA GLY A 112 -0.22 9.06 -2.73
C GLY A 112 -0.20 8.06 -1.57
N THR A 113 -0.17 8.51 -0.31
CA THR A 113 -0.15 7.65 0.89
C THR A 113 -1.38 6.76 1.02
N PRO A 114 -2.62 7.29 1.09
CA PRO A 114 -3.82 6.45 1.23
C PRO A 114 -4.02 5.51 0.04
N LEU A 115 -3.59 5.92 -1.17
CA LEU A 115 -3.62 5.06 -2.36
C LEU A 115 -2.61 3.91 -2.27
N ALA A 116 -1.42 4.18 -1.75
CA ALA A 116 -0.37 3.18 -1.60
C ALA A 116 -0.61 2.23 -0.43
N VAL A 117 -1.18 2.71 0.68
CA VAL A 117 -1.32 1.96 1.95
C VAL A 117 -2.68 1.30 2.11
N GLY A 118 -3.75 1.86 1.51
CA GLY A 118 -5.11 1.35 1.64
C GLY A 118 -5.24 -0.13 1.26
N PRO A 119 -4.86 -0.54 0.04
CA PRO A 119 -4.92 -1.95 -0.36
C PRO A 119 -4.04 -2.87 0.51
N PRO A 120 -2.77 -2.53 0.83
CA PRO A 120 -1.95 -3.32 1.75
C PRO A 120 -2.55 -3.54 3.14
N ILE A 121 -3.11 -2.51 3.79
CA ILE A 121 -3.73 -2.65 5.12
C ILE A 121 -4.85 -3.68 5.09
N ILE A 122 -5.67 -3.65 4.05
CA ILE A 122 -6.80 -4.56 3.90
C ILE A 122 -6.31 -5.99 3.67
N MET A 123 -5.28 -6.18 2.86
CA MET A 123 -4.67 -7.50 2.66
C MET A 123 -4.08 -8.06 3.96
N ILE A 124 -3.38 -7.22 4.73
CA ILE A 124 -2.86 -7.59 6.06
C ILE A 124 -4.00 -8.03 6.97
N TRP A 125 -5.08 -7.25 7.04
CA TRP A 125 -6.25 -7.58 7.84
C TRP A 125 -6.92 -8.89 7.40
N ALA A 126 -7.07 -9.11 6.09
CA ALA A 126 -7.65 -10.34 5.55
C ALA A 126 -6.78 -11.57 5.86
N TYR A 127 -5.45 -11.43 5.79
CA TYR A 127 -4.50 -12.48 6.14
C TYR A 127 -4.58 -12.83 7.62
N VAL A 128 -4.54 -11.83 8.51
CA VAL A 128 -4.61 -12.02 9.97
C VAL A 128 -5.95 -12.61 10.43
N THR A 129 -7.05 -12.26 9.76
CA THR A 129 -8.39 -12.80 10.07
C THR A 129 -8.66 -14.18 9.47
N GLY A 130 -7.67 -14.81 8.82
CA GLY A 130 -7.80 -16.13 8.20
C GLY A 130 -8.69 -16.17 6.96
N ARG A 131 -8.94 -15.00 6.35
CA ARG A 131 -9.78 -14.84 5.15
C ARG A 131 -8.98 -14.85 3.84
N ALA A 132 -7.65 -14.84 3.94
CA ALA A 132 -6.72 -14.98 2.83
C ALA A 132 -5.54 -15.87 3.28
N GLY A 133 -5.55 -17.16 2.94
CA GLY A 133 -4.55 -18.13 3.40
C GLY A 133 -4.69 -19.51 2.82
#